data_AF-A0A173TA32-F1
#
_entry.id   AF-A0A173TA32-F1
#
_cell.length_a   1.000
_cell.length_b   1.000
_cell.length_c   1.000
_cell.angle_alpha   90.00
_cell.angle_beta   90.00
_cell.angle_gamma   90.00
#
_symmetry.space_group_name_H-M   'P 1'
#
loop_
_entity.id
_entity.type
_entity.pdbx_description
1 polymer ?
#
loop_
_entity_poly.entity_id
_entity_poly.type
_entity_poly.pdbx_seq_one_letter_code
_entity_poly.pdbx_strand_id
1 'polypeptide(L)'
;MDHFELVSEYEPTGDQPQAIEKLTKGFQDGNQFETLLGVTGSGKTFTMANIIQNLNKPTLILAHNKTLAAQLYSEFKAFFPHNAVEYFVS
;
A
#
# COMPACT_ATOMS: atom_id res chain seq x y z
N MET A 1 -2.10 17.30 -10.13
CA MET A 1 -1.96 16.67 -8.80
C MET A 1 -1.42 15.29 -9.09
N ASP A 2 -0.09 15.19 -9.21
CA ASP A 2 0.53 14.11 -9.98
C ASP A 2 1.23 13.08 -9.09
N HIS A 3 1.02 13.17 -7.77
CA HIS A 3 1.60 12.26 -6.78
C HIS A 3 0.59 11.74 -5.77
N PHE A 4 0.80 10.51 -5.30
CA PHE A 4 0.14 9.98 -4.10
C PHE A 4 0.63 10.73 -2.84
N GLU A 5 -0.30 11.09 -1.96
CA GLU A 5 -0.03 11.81 -0.71
C GLU A 5 -0.56 10.99 0.47
N LEU A 6 0.36 10.28 1.13
CA LEU A 6 0.07 9.46 2.31
C LEU A 6 -0.10 10.37 3.53
N VAL A 7 -1.31 10.35 4.10
CA VAL A 7 -1.64 11.02 5.36
C VAL A 7 -1.75 9.98 6.46
N SER A 8 -0.98 10.16 7.53
CA SER A 8 -0.97 9.29 8.70
C SER A 8 -0.39 10.03 9.90
N GLU A 9 -0.91 9.75 11.10
CA GLU A 9 -0.34 10.23 12.37
C GLU A 9 0.84 9.35 12.84
N TYR A 10 1.04 8.20 12.19
CA TYR A 10 2.06 7.22 12.52
C TYR A 10 3.15 7.18 11.46
N GLU A 11 4.39 7.00 11.90
CA GLU A 11 5.54 6.70 11.04
C GLU A 11 5.75 5.18 10.92
N PRO A 12 6.39 4.68 9.85
CA PRO A 12 6.77 3.28 9.75
C PRO A 12 7.67 2.85 10.92
N THR A 13 7.33 1.75 11.58
CA THR A 13 8.08 1.24 12.75
C THR A 13 8.39 -0.25 12.63
N GLY A 14 9.27 -0.76 13.51
CA GLY A 14 9.68 -2.17 13.49
C GLY A 14 10.36 -2.53 12.17
N ASP A 15 9.91 -3.62 11.53
CA ASP A 15 10.47 -4.09 10.26
C ASP A 15 9.91 -3.35 9.03
N GLN A 16 8.91 -2.49 9.21
CA GLN A 16 8.25 -1.79 8.09
C GLN A 16 9.21 -0.93 7.26
N PRO A 17 10.11 -0.09 7.84
CA PRO A 17 11.02 0.74 7.05
C PRO A 17 11.87 -0.07 6.07
N GLN A 18 12.45 -1.18 6.54
CA GLN A 18 13.28 -2.06 5.71
C GLN A 18 12.46 -2.76 4.63
N ALA A 19 11.25 -3.21 4.95
CA ALA A 19 10.35 -3.84 3.97
C ALA A 19 9.94 -2.85 2.88
N ILE A 20 9.60 -1.60 3.24
CA ILE A 20 9.26 -0.52 2.31
C ILE A 20 10.43 -0.25 1.37
N GLU A 21 11.63 -0.04 1.92
CA GLU A 21 12.83 0.26 1.14
C GLU A 21 13.14 -0.87 0.15
N LYS A 22 13.19 -2.11 0.64
CA LYS A 22 13.55 -3.28 -0.18
C LYS A 22 12.58 -3.49 -1.33
N LEU A 23 11.28 -3.43 -1.07
CA LEU A 23 10.25 -3.67 -2.09
C LEU A 23 10.14 -2.52 -3.09
N THR A 24 10.28 -1.27 -2.62
CA THR A 24 10.35 -0.09 -3.51
C THR A 24 11.53 -0.22 -4.46
N LYS A 25 12.71 -0.54 -3.93
CA LYS A 25 13.93 -0.71 -4.73
C LYS A 25 13.83 -1.89 -5.70
N GLY A 26 13.38 -3.05 -5.24
CA GLY A 26 13.24 -4.24 -6.09
C GLY A 26 12.35 -3.97 -7.31
N PHE A 27 11.23 -3.26 -7.11
CA PHE A 27 10.37 -2.83 -8.21
C PHE A 27 11.08 -1.84 -9.15
N GLN A 28 11.80 -0.84 -8.63
CA GLN A 28 12.55 0.14 -9.43
C GLN A 28 13.70 -0.50 -10.23
N ASP A 29 14.31 -1.56 -9.69
CA ASP A 29 15.35 -2.36 -10.34
C ASP A 29 14.77 -3.27 -11.45
N GLY A 30 13.44 -3.29 -11.62
CA GLY A 30 12.74 -4.01 -12.68
C GLY A 30 12.26 -5.41 -12.29
N ASN A 31 12.29 -5.78 -11.00
CA ASN A 31 11.74 -7.04 -10.54
C ASN A 31 10.22 -7.04 -10.73
N GLN A 32 9.73 -8.01 -11.51
CA GLN A 32 8.30 -8.10 -11.83
C GLN A 32 7.48 -8.72 -10.69
N PHE A 33 8.11 -9.55 -9.85
CA PHE A 33 7.44 -10.30 -8.79
C PHE A 33 8.19 -10.11 -7.48
N GLU A 34 7.48 -9.59 -6.49
CA GLU A 34 8.00 -9.34 -5.15
C GLU A 34 6.99 -9.87 -4.12
N THR A 35 7.48 -10.31 -2.95
CA THR A 35 6.62 -10.87 -1.89
C THR A 35 6.91 -10.20 -0.56
N LEU A 36 5.89 -9.58 0.02
CA LEU A 36 5.91 -9.08 1.39
C LEU A 36 5.52 -10.21 2.36
N LEU A 37 6.50 -10.84 3.01
CA LEU A 37 6.25 -11.82 4.06
C LEU A 37 6.02 -11.11 5.39
N GLY A 38 4.76 -10.83 5.73
CA GLY A 38 4.38 -10.14 6.97
C GLY A 38 3.41 -10.92 7.84
N VAL A 39 3.67 -10.99 9.14
CA VAL A 39 2.78 -11.60 10.14
C VAL A 39 1.46 -10.81 10.29
N THR A 40 0.42 -11.42 10.86
CA THR A 40 -0.83 -10.70 11.18
C THR A 40 -0.57 -9.60 12.20
N GLY A 41 -1.18 -8.42 12.02
CA GLY A 41 -0.99 -7.26 12.89
C GLY A 41 0.25 -6.41 12.62
N SER A 42 1.12 -6.80 11.68
CA SER A 42 2.34 -6.04 11.34
C SER A 42 2.11 -4.74 10.54
N GLY A 43 0.86 -4.37 10.25
CA GLY A 43 0.56 -3.15 9.50
C GLY A 43 0.82 -3.25 7.99
N LYS A 44 0.61 -4.42 7.37
CA LYS A 44 0.84 -4.66 5.93
C LYS A 44 0.19 -3.62 5.01
N THR A 45 -1.03 -3.17 5.30
CA THR A 45 -1.68 -2.13 4.48
C THR A 45 -0.90 -0.82 4.50
N PHE A 46 -0.42 -0.40 5.68
CA PHE A 46 0.38 0.82 5.82
C PHE A 46 1.74 0.70 5.14
N THR A 47 2.39 -0.47 5.24
CA THR A 47 3.60 -0.79 4.47
C THR A 47 3.36 -0.64 2.97
N MET A 48 2.26 -1.21 2.45
CA MET A 48 1.91 -1.09 1.03
C MET A 48 1.56 0.34 0.63
N ALA A 49 0.91 1.12 1.49
CA ALA A 49 0.63 2.54 1.23
C ALA A 49 1.92 3.36 1.05
N ASN A 50 2.92 3.15 1.91
CA ASN A 50 4.23 3.79 1.74
C ASN A 50 4.91 3.40 0.41
N ILE A 51 4.84 2.12 0.02
CA ILE A 51 5.38 1.65 -1.26
C ILE A 51 4.64 2.30 -2.45
N ILE A 52 3.31 2.38 -2.41
CA ILE A 52 2.49 3.03 -3.44
C ILE A 52 2.88 4.51 -3.58
N GLN A 53 3.06 5.22 -2.46
CA GLN A 53 3.54 6.60 -2.47
C GLN A 53 4.91 6.71 -3.14
N ASN A 54 5.89 5.90 -2.71
CA ASN A 54 7.25 5.95 -3.23
C ASN A 54 7.34 5.67 -4.74
N LEU A 55 6.56 4.70 -5.21
CA LEU A 55 6.56 4.30 -6.62
C LEU A 55 5.75 5.25 -7.50
N ASN A 56 4.77 5.92 -6.91
CA ASN A 56 3.86 6.85 -7.56
C ASN A 56 3.25 6.32 -8.87
N LYS A 57 2.66 5.11 -8.80
CA LYS A 57 2.03 4.45 -9.95
C LYS A 57 0.57 4.12 -9.67
N PRO A 58 -0.33 4.26 -10.66
CA PRO A 58 -1.68 3.72 -10.55
C PRO A 58 -1.61 2.23 -10.16
N THR A 59 -2.28 1.87 -9.06
CA THR A 59 -2.14 0.56 -8.42
C THR A 59 -3.50 -0.12 -8.32
N LEU A 60 -3.55 -1.41 -8.66
CA LEU A 60 -4.73 -2.26 -8.48
C LEU A 60 -4.48 -3.22 -7.32
N ILE A 61 -5.39 -3.22 -6.33
CA ILE A 61 -5.34 -4.14 -5.19
C ILE A 61 -6.45 -5.18 -5.36
N LEU A 62 -6.06 -6.46 -5.40
CA LEU A 62 -6.98 -7.57 -5.54
C LEU A 62 -7.19 -8.24 -4.17
N ALA A 63 -8.45 -8.35 -3.76
CA ALA A 63 -8.85 -9.05 -2.54
C ALA A 63 -9.71 -10.28 -2.88
N HIS A 64 -9.55 -11.36 -2.12
CA HIS A 64 -10.22 -12.63 -2.37
C HIS A 64 -11.71 -12.66 -1.96
N ASN A 65 -12.19 -11.63 -1.23
CA ASN A 65 -13.59 -11.52 -0.82
C ASN A 65 -14.03 -10.05 -0.66
N LYS A 66 -15.34 -9.81 -0.69
CA LYS A 66 -15.94 -8.47 -0.64
C LYS A 66 -15.71 -7.74 0.68
N THR A 67 -15.69 -8.47 1.80
CA THR A 67 -15.46 -7.90 3.14
C THR A 67 -14.06 -7.31 3.25
N LEU A 68 -13.04 -8.07 2.87
CA LEU A 68 -11.65 -7.60 2.87
C LEU A 68 -11.45 -6.47 1.85
N ALA A 69 -12.10 -6.55 0.69
CA ALA A 69 -12.06 -5.47 -0.30
C ALA A 69 -12.59 -4.15 0.29
N ALA A 70 -13.71 -4.18 1.02
CA ALA A 70 -14.30 -3.01 1.65
C ALA A 70 -13.42 -2.46 2.80
N GLN A 71 -12.79 -3.35 3.58
CA GLN A 71 -11.83 -2.97 4.62
C GLN A 71 -10.62 -2.24 4.02
N LEU A 72 -9.97 -2.84 3.01
CA LEU A 72 -8.83 -2.24 2.34
C LEU A 72 -9.21 -0.91 1.69
N TYR A 73 -10.36 -0.83 1.02
CA TYR A 73 -10.85 0.44 0.47
C TYR A 73 -10.94 1.53 1.53
N SER A 74 -11.52 1.23 2.69
CA SER A 74 -11.67 2.19 3.78
C SER A 74 -10.32 2.63 4.35
N GLU A 75 -9.39 1.69 4.54
CA GLU A 75 -8.01 1.97 4.99
C GLU A 75 -7.26 2.85 3.99
N PHE A 76 -7.28 2.49 2.69
CA PHE A 76 -6.60 3.28 1.66
C PHE A 76 -7.24 4.65 1.44
N LYS A 77 -8.57 4.79 1.61
CA LYS A 77 -9.24 6.09 1.54
C LYS A 77 -8.81 7.01 2.68
N ALA A 78 -8.58 6.44 3.87
CA ALA A 78 -8.04 7.19 5.00
C ALA A 78 -6.56 7.56 4.81
N PHE A 79 -5.76 6.65 4.24
CA PHE A 79 -4.34 6.91 3.93
C PHE A 79 -4.12 7.91 2.80
N PHE A 80 -4.99 7.93 1.80
CA PHE A 80 -4.88 8.81 0.62
C PHE A 80 -6.13 9.67 0.44
N PRO A 81 -6.45 10.56 1.39
CA PRO A 81 -7.68 11.36 1.36
C PRO A 81 -7.70 12.36 0.19
N HIS A 82 -6.53 12.68 -0.36
CA HIS A 82 -6.33 13.62 -1.45
C HIS A 82 -6.13 12.95 -2.83
N ASN A 83 -6.22 11.61 -2.91
CA ASN A 83 -6.09 10.87 -4.15
C ASN A 83 -7.38 10.09 -4.51
N ALA A 84 -7.46 9.66 -5.77
CA ALA A 84 -8.54 8.80 -6.26
C ALA A 84 -8.34 7.36 -5.76
N VAL A 85 -9.03 7.03 -4.67
CA VAL A 85 -9.18 5.66 -4.16
C VAL A 85 -10.59 5.21 -4.50
N GLU A 86 -10.69 4.18 -5.33
CA GLU A 86 -11.93 3.69 -5.94
C GLU A 86 -12.23 2.24 -5.53
N TYR A 87 -13.51 1.85 -5.60
CA TYR A 87 -13.98 0.52 -5.23
C TYR A 87 -14.70 -0.17 -6.39
N PHE A 88 -14.19 -1.32 -6.82
CA PHE A 88 -14.78 -2.11 -7.90
C PHE A 88 -14.97 -3.56 -7.47
N VAL A 89 -16.22 -4.05 -7.51
CA VAL A 89 -16.59 -5.44 -7.20
C VAL A 89 -17.60 -5.95 -8.22
N SER A 90 -17.50 -7.23 -8.56
CA SER A 90 -18.47 -7.94 -9.41
C SER A 90 -19.31 -8.95 -8.63
#